data_AF-M2V7V9-F1
#
_entry.id   AF-M2V7V9-F1
#
_cell.length_a   1.000
_cell.length_b   1.000
_cell.length_c   1.000
_cell.angle_alpha   90.00
_cell.angle_beta   90.00
_cell.angle_gamma   90.00
#
_symmetry.space_group_name_H-M   'P 1'
#
loop_
_entity.id
_entity.type
_entity.pdbx_description
1 polymer ?
#
loop_
_entity_poly.entity_id
_entity_poly.type
_entity_poly.pdbx_seq_one_letter_code
_entity_poly.pdbx_strand_id
1 'polypeptide(L)'
;MIATTGKVNLLGLTQSQLESFFESIGEKRFRAGQVMKWIHHFGVDDFDAMSNLGKALREKLKACAEIRGPEVVSEDISSDGTRKWVVRVASGSCVETVYIPQGGRGTLCVSSQAGCALDCSFCSTGKQGFNSNLTAAEVIGQVWIANKSFGSIPAKIDRAITNVVMMGMGEPLLNFDNVVAAMQIMMDDLGYGISKRKVTLSTSGVVPMIDELAKVIDVSLALSLHAPNDALRDQLVPINKKYPLEMLLAACKGYISRLGEKRVLTIEYTLLKGINDQPEHAEQMIALLADIPCKINLIPFNPFPHSGYERPSNNAIRRFQDILHKGGHNVTVRTTRGEDIDAACGQLVGQVLDRTRRSERYIAVRELQSEPGAAQTASNRS
;
A
#
# COMPACT_ATOMS: atom_id res chain seq x y z
N MET A 1 -4.17 -23.52 15.43
CA MET A 1 -4.22 -22.81 16.72
C MET A 1 -2.88 -22.13 16.92
N ILE A 2 -2.78 -20.82 16.65
CA ILE A 2 -1.55 -20.06 16.91
C ILE A 2 -1.66 -19.58 18.35
N ALA A 3 -0.78 -20.09 19.21
CA ALA A 3 -0.74 -19.73 20.61
C ALA A 3 -0.45 -18.23 20.74
N THR A 4 -1.41 -17.46 21.28
CA THR A 4 -1.15 -16.14 21.85
C THR A 4 -0.35 -16.33 23.13
N THR A 5 0.94 -16.57 22.99
CA THR A 5 1.90 -16.32 24.07
C THR A 5 1.70 -14.88 24.47
N GLY A 6 1.35 -14.57 25.73
CA GLY A 6 1.06 -13.21 26.23
C GLY A 6 2.24 -12.22 26.19
N LYS A 7 3.17 -12.39 25.25
CA LYS A 7 4.31 -11.55 24.97
C LYS A 7 3.91 -10.36 24.11
N VAL A 8 4.59 -9.24 24.34
CA VAL A 8 4.45 -8.04 23.52
C VAL A 8 5.37 -8.13 22.30
N ASN A 9 4.81 -8.05 21.09
CA ASN A 9 5.62 -7.99 19.87
C ASN A 9 6.17 -6.58 19.66
N LEU A 10 7.49 -6.42 19.80
CA LEU A 10 8.18 -5.13 19.76
C LEU A 10 8.31 -4.55 18.35
N LEU A 11 8.15 -5.38 17.31
CA LEU A 11 8.39 -4.98 15.91
C LEU A 11 7.53 -3.79 15.47
N GLY A 12 6.29 -3.72 15.95
CA GLY A 12 5.30 -2.71 15.58
C GLY A 12 5.19 -1.52 16.53
N LEU A 13 6.02 -1.46 17.57
CA LEU A 13 5.94 -0.38 18.56
C LEU A 13 6.76 0.83 18.10
N THR A 14 6.14 2.00 18.11
CA THR A 14 6.84 3.28 17.89
C THR A 14 7.86 3.53 19.00
N GLN A 15 8.80 4.46 18.81
CA GLN A 15 9.78 4.79 19.86
C GLN A 15 9.09 5.12 21.20
N SER A 16 8.03 5.94 21.19
CA SER A 16 7.28 6.30 22.40
C SER A 16 6.59 5.10 23.08
N GLN A 17 6.08 4.16 22.28
CA GLN A 17 5.47 2.93 22.78
C GLN A 17 6.53 1.95 23.33
N LEU A 18 7.69 1.86 22.68
CA LEU A 18 8.84 1.10 23.21
C LEU A 18 9.32 1.69 24.53
N GLU A 19 9.48 3.01 24.63
CA GLU A 19 9.85 3.68 25.88
C GLU A 19 8.87 3.35 26.99
N SER A 20 7.56 3.47 26.72
CA SER A 20 6.49 3.10 27.66
C SER A 20 6.55 1.62 28.07
N PHE A 21 6.85 0.73 27.12
CA PHE A 21 7.03 -0.69 27.40
C PHE A 21 8.23 -0.94 28.34
N PHE A 22 9.39 -0.34 28.08
CA PHE A 22 10.55 -0.47 28.96
C PHE A 22 10.28 0.07 30.37
N GLU A 23 9.55 1.18 30.49
CA GLU A 23 9.12 1.69 31.80
C GLU A 23 8.19 0.73 32.53
N SER A 24 7.22 0.13 31.82
CA SER A 24 6.26 -0.81 32.41
C SER A 24 6.90 -2.05 33.02
N ILE A 25 8.08 -2.43 32.52
CA ILE A 25 8.85 -3.56 33.05
C ILE A 25 9.94 -3.09 34.05
N GLY A 26 10.02 -1.80 34.40
CA GLY A 26 10.99 -1.27 35.36
C GLY A 26 12.39 -1.05 34.80
N GLU A 27 12.52 -0.85 33.48
CA GLU A 27 13.78 -0.52 32.80
C GLU A 27 13.83 0.96 32.39
N LYS A 28 15.04 1.46 32.13
CA LYS A 28 15.26 2.86 31.73
C LYS A 28 14.84 3.10 30.27
N ARG A 29 14.16 4.22 29.99
CA ARG A 29 13.68 4.63 28.65
C ARG A 29 14.71 4.47 27.53
N PHE A 30 15.97 4.85 27.77
CA PHE A 30 17.01 4.81 26.73
C PHE A 30 17.27 3.40 26.15
N ARG A 31 16.86 2.34 26.84
CA ARG A 31 16.92 0.96 26.32
C ARG A 31 16.07 0.76 25.09
N ALA A 32 14.96 1.50 24.95
CA ALA A 32 14.10 1.49 23.77
C ALA A 32 14.89 1.76 22.49
N GLY A 33 15.69 2.83 22.47
CA GLY A 33 16.49 3.18 21.29
C GLY A 33 17.60 2.18 20.96
N GLN A 34 18.13 1.45 21.96
CA GLN A 34 19.08 0.37 21.69
C GLN A 34 18.40 -0.80 20.99
N VAL A 35 17.24 -1.23 21.49
CA VAL A 35 16.46 -2.34 20.94
C VAL A 35 15.89 -2.00 19.57
N MET A 36 15.36 -0.79 19.39
CA MET A 36 14.82 -0.32 18.11
C MET A 36 15.87 -0.38 16.99
N LYS A 37 17.11 0.04 17.26
CA LYS A 37 18.23 -0.09 16.30
C LYS A 37 18.52 -1.55 15.94
N TRP A 38 18.56 -2.45 16.92
CA TRP A 38 18.75 -3.89 16.66
C TRP A 38 17.67 -4.46 15.74
N ILE A 39 16.41 -4.11 16.01
CA ILE A 39 15.27 -4.57 15.21
C ILE A 39 15.35 -4.01 13.79
N HIS A 40 15.42 -2.68 13.63
CA HIS A 40 15.15 -2.04 12.34
C HIS A 40 16.41 -1.74 11.50
N HIS A 41 17.54 -1.36 12.12
CA HIS A 41 18.79 -1.17 11.38
C HIS A 41 19.45 -2.49 11.02
N PHE A 42 19.47 -3.43 11.97
CA PHE A 42 20.23 -4.67 11.83
C PHE A 42 19.39 -5.89 11.45
N GLY A 43 18.06 -5.80 11.53
CA GLY A 43 17.17 -6.90 11.17
C GLY A 43 17.18 -8.06 12.18
N VAL A 44 17.60 -7.78 13.43
CA VAL A 44 17.77 -8.79 14.49
C VAL A 44 16.45 -9.03 15.22
N ASP A 45 16.05 -10.30 15.27
CA ASP A 45 14.86 -10.82 15.95
C ASP A 45 15.17 -11.64 17.21
N ASP A 46 16.46 -11.87 17.51
CA ASP A 46 16.94 -12.57 18.70
C ASP A 46 17.56 -11.61 19.72
N PHE A 47 17.03 -11.60 20.95
CA PHE A 47 17.55 -10.79 22.04
C PHE A 47 18.98 -11.19 22.45
N ASP A 48 19.41 -12.44 22.25
CA ASP A 48 20.77 -12.87 22.60
C ASP A 48 21.85 -12.21 21.74
N ALA A 49 21.52 -11.89 20.50
CA ALA A 49 22.41 -11.19 19.56
C ALA A 49 22.65 -9.71 19.95
N MET A 50 21.84 -9.14 20.86
CA MET A 50 21.94 -7.74 21.27
C MET A 50 23.06 -7.52 22.29
N SER A 51 24.30 -7.48 21.81
CA SER A 51 25.53 -7.47 22.64
C SER A 51 25.65 -6.30 23.63
N ASN A 52 24.99 -5.18 23.36
CA ASN A 52 24.97 -3.98 24.21
C ASN A 52 23.86 -3.99 25.30
N LEU A 53 23.10 -5.08 25.41
CA LEU A 53 22.14 -5.32 26.50
C LEU A 53 22.75 -6.27 27.53
N GLY A 54 22.55 -5.99 28.82
CA GLY A 54 22.99 -6.88 29.90
C GLY A 54 22.18 -8.19 29.92
N LYS A 55 22.79 -9.28 30.39
CA LYS A 55 22.17 -10.62 30.42
C LYS A 55 20.78 -10.62 31.10
N ALA A 56 20.65 -9.95 32.24
CA ALA A 56 19.39 -9.85 32.96
C ALA A 56 18.26 -9.22 32.12
N LEU A 57 18.58 -8.19 31.33
CA LEU A 57 17.61 -7.54 30.45
C LEU A 57 17.18 -8.45 29.28
N ARG A 58 18.14 -9.18 28.68
CA ARG A 58 17.81 -10.13 27.60
C ARG A 58 16.86 -11.22 28.07
N GLU A 59 17.12 -11.81 29.23
CA GLU A 59 16.24 -12.85 29.82
C GLU A 59 14.85 -12.31 30.15
N LYS A 60 14.77 -11.09 30.68
CA LYS A 60 13.50 -10.41 30.93
C LYS A 60 12.70 -10.17 29.66
N LEU A 61 13.35 -9.67 28.60
CA LEU A 61 12.72 -9.47 27.30
C LEU A 61 12.24 -10.80 26.69
N LYS A 62 13.04 -11.87 26.78
CA LYS A 62 12.60 -13.21 26.32
C LYS A 62 11.36 -13.71 27.05
N ALA A 63 11.16 -13.33 28.32
CA ALA A 63 10.01 -13.74 29.11
C ALA A 63 8.72 -12.98 28.72
N CYS A 64 8.80 -11.67 28.49
CA CYS A 64 7.61 -10.81 28.30
C CYS A 64 7.43 -10.22 26.89
N ALA A 65 8.40 -10.38 25.99
CA ALA A 65 8.39 -9.79 24.67
C ALA A 65 8.95 -10.74 23.60
N GLU A 66 8.75 -10.33 22.35
CA GLU A 66 9.25 -11.00 21.16
C GLU A 66 9.44 -9.99 20.03
N ILE A 67 10.17 -10.39 19.00
CA ILE A 67 10.29 -9.67 17.74
C ILE A 67 9.88 -10.64 16.66
N ARG A 68 8.70 -10.42 16.07
CA ARG A 68 8.15 -11.34 15.08
C ARG A 68 7.53 -10.58 13.91
N GLY A 69 8.12 -10.74 12.73
CA GLY A 69 7.54 -10.32 11.46
C GLY A 69 6.55 -11.35 10.91
N PRO A 70 5.81 -10.99 9.85
CA PRO A 70 4.98 -11.96 9.14
C PRO A 70 5.86 -13.01 8.44
N GLU A 71 5.30 -14.20 8.22
CA GLU A 71 6.00 -15.31 7.57
C GLU A 71 6.08 -15.05 6.05
N VAL A 72 7.28 -15.17 5.46
CA VAL A 72 7.44 -15.11 4.00
C VAL A 72 7.03 -16.47 3.41
N VAL A 73 5.96 -16.47 2.63
CA VAL A 73 5.44 -17.66 1.94
C VAL A 73 6.16 -17.88 0.61
N SER A 74 6.44 -16.79 -0.12
CA SER A 74 7.24 -16.84 -1.35
C SER A 74 7.96 -15.51 -1.59
N GLU A 75 9.06 -15.60 -2.34
CA GLU A 75 9.80 -14.45 -2.88
C GLU A 75 10.05 -14.69 -4.36
N ASP A 76 9.67 -13.71 -5.19
CA ASP A 76 9.85 -13.72 -6.64
C ASP A 76 10.69 -12.51 -7.05
N ILE A 77 11.61 -12.71 -8.01
CA ILE A 77 12.46 -11.65 -8.54
C ILE A 77 12.24 -11.55 -10.06
N SER A 78 11.72 -10.41 -10.49
CA SER A 78 11.53 -10.05 -11.89
C SER A 78 12.87 -9.83 -12.60
N SER A 79 12.86 -10.05 -13.92
CA SER A 79 13.95 -9.68 -14.81
C SER A 79 14.33 -8.19 -14.76
N ASP A 80 13.41 -7.30 -14.38
CA ASP A 80 13.65 -5.86 -14.24
C ASP A 80 14.21 -5.45 -12.85
N GLY A 81 14.48 -6.43 -11.98
CA GLY A 81 14.97 -6.27 -10.61
C GLY A 81 13.87 -6.01 -9.57
N THR A 82 12.60 -5.89 -9.98
CA THR A 82 11.47 -5.84 -9.05
C THR A 82 11.42 -7.12 -8.22
N ARG A 83 11.20 -7.00 -6.92
CA ARG A 83 11.03 -8.15 -6.02
C ARG A 83 9.64 -8.13 -5.42
N LYS A 84 9.01 -9.29 -5.34
CA LYS A 84 7.70 -9.47 -4.70
C LYS A 84 7.85 -10.47 -3.56
N TRP A 85 7.33 -10.12 -2.40
CA TRP A 85 7.15 -11.05 -1.29
C TRP A 85 5.66 -11.28 -1.06
N VAL A 86 5.29 -12.55 -0.89
CA VAL A 86 3.99 -12.95 -0.37
C VAL A 86 4.19 -13.28 1.11
N VAL A 87 3.51 -12.55 1.99
CA VAL A 87 3.65 -12.73 3.44
C VAL A 87 2.34 -13.15 4.08
N ARG A 88 2.40 -14.15 4.95
CA ARG A 88 1.25 -14.63 5.71
C ARG A 88 1.09 -13.79 6.97
N VAL A 89 -0.10 -13.24 7.13
CA VAL A 89 -0.48 -12.42 8.29
C VAL A 89 -1.24 -13.27 9.31
N ALA A 90 -1.37 -12.78 10.54
CA ALA A 90 -1.93 -13.52 11.68
C ALA A 90 -3.36 -14.03 11.43
N SER A 91 -4.11 -13.39 10.53
CA SER A 91 -5.43 -13.83 10.09
C SER A 91 -5.42 -15.10 9.22
N GLY A 92 -4.23 -15.58 8.83
CA GLY A 92 -4.03 -16.70 7.91
C GLY A 92 -4.03 -16.30 6.42
N SER A 93 -4.49 -15.08 6.11
CA SER A 93 -4.45 -14.53 4.75
C SER A 93 -3.01 -14.22 4.33
N CYS A 94 -2.76 -14.13 3.03
CA CYS A 94 -1.50 -13.67 2.47
C CYS A 94 -1.67 -12.28 1.84
N VAL A 95 -0.75 -11.38 2.15
CA VAL A 95 -0.64 -10.05 1.53
C VAL A 95 0.68 -9.94 0.78
N GLU A 96 0.76 -8.97 -0.13
CA GLU A 96 1.94 -8.80 -0.99
C GLU A 96 2.70 -7.51 -0.65
N THR A 97 4.02 -7.56 -0.83
CA THR A 97 4.93 -6.41 -0.73
C THR A 97 5.82 -6.39 -1.96
N VAL A 98 6.01 -5.23 -2.57
CA VAL A 98 6.77 -5.12 -3.82
C VAL A 98 7.88 -4.10 -3.71
N TYR A 99 9.13 -4.49 -3.96
CA TYR A 99 10.26 -3.59 -4.10
C TYR A 99 10.52 -3.27 -5.57
N ILE A 100 10.62 -1.99 -5.90
CA ILE A 100 10.79 -1.48 -7.27
C ILE A 100 12.09 -0.67 -7.33
N PRO A 101 13.17 -1.20 -7.94
CA PRO A 101 14.41 -0.45 -8.14
C PRO A 101 14.31 0.46 -9.37
N GLN A 102 14.79 1.69 -9.28
CA GLN A 102 14.85 2.63 -10.40
C GLN A 102 16.05 3.56 -10.26
N GLY A 103 17.12 3.30 -11.02
CA GLY A 103 18.39 4.02 -10.88
C GLY A 103 18.89 3.91 -9.43
N GLY A 104 19.27 5.04 -8.81
CA GLY A 104 19.67 5.11 -7.40
C GLY A 104 18.52 5.14 -6.37
N ARG A 105 17.29 4.80 -6.77
CA ARG A 105 16.11 4.80 -5.88
C ARG A 105 15.51 3.40 -5.77
N GLY A 106 15.18 2.97 -4.56
CA GLY A 106 14.39 1.76 -4.31
C GLY A 106 13.11 2.11 -3.57
N THR A 107 11.96 1.77 -4.18
CA THR A 107 10.63 2.07 -3.63
C THR A 107 9.98 0.78 -3.16
N LEU A 108 9.57 0.72 -1.89
CA LEU A 108 8.81 -0.40 -1.35
C LEU A 108 7.32 -0.07 -1.30
N CYS A 109 6.51 -0.92 -1.93
CA CYS A 109 5.06 -0.89 -1.89
C CYS A 109 4.57 -1.79 -0.76
N VAL A 110 3.88 -1.21 0.22
CA VAL A 110 3.47 -1.88 1.47
C VAL A 110 1.95 -1.99 1.53
N SER A 111 1.47 -3.17 1.92
CA SER A 111 0.07 -3.49 2.17
C SER A 111 -0.36 -3.04 3.57
N SER A 112 -1.61 -2.59 3.70
CA SER A 112 -2.21 -2.10 4.95
C SER A 112 -3.36 -2.99 5.45
N GLN A 113 -3.97 -3.80 4.59
CA GLN A 113 -5.07 -4.71 4.95
C GLN A 113 -4.92 -6.04 4.19
N ALA A 114 -5.52 -7.10 4.73
CA ALA A 114 -5.74 -8.34 4.00
C ALA A 114 -7.04 -8.22 3.19
N GLY A 115 -6.90 -7.92 1.89
CA GLY A 115 -8.00 -7.51 1.02
C GLY A 115 -8.31 -6.01 1.12
N CYS A 116 -9.43 -5.56 0.55
CA CYS A 116 -9.87 -4.17 0.62
C CYS A 116 -11.40 -4.05 0.57
N ALA A 117 -11.98 -3.26 1.49
CA ALA A 117 -13.43 -3.10 1.58
C ALA A 117 -14.03 -2.17 0.51
N LEU A 118 -13.21 -1.31 -0.12
CA LEU A 118 -13.67 -0.19 -0.96
C LEU A 118 -14.23 -0.55 -2.34
N ASP A 119 -14.02 -1.79 -2.81
CA ASP A 119 -14.66 -2.32 -4.02
C ASP A 119 -14.40 -1.50 -5.31
N CYS A 120 -13.21 -0.92 -5.45
CA CYS A 120 -12.83 -0.24 -6.69
C CYS A 120 -12.85 -1.26 -7.85
N SER A 121 -13.63 -0.99 -8.88
CA SER A 121 -13.97 -1.98 -9.92
C SER A 121 -12.76 -2.48 -10.72
N PHE A 122 -11.76 -1.61 -10.88
CA PHE A 122 -10.50 -1.84 -11.60
C PHE A 122 -9.37 -2.38 -10.70
N CYS A 123 -9.65 -2.78 -9.46
CA CYS A 123 -8.65 -3.27 -8.51
C CYS A 123 -8.83 -4.77 -8.21
N SER A 124 -7.80 -5.59 -8.43
CA SER A 124 -7.83 -7.03 -8.11
C SER A 124 -8.09 -7.27 -6.61
N THR A 125 -7.44 -6.50 -5.74
CA THR A 125 -7.62 -6.59 -4.29
C THR A 125 -9.06 -6.29 -3.84
N GLY A 126 -9.75 -5.34 -4.50
CA GLY A 126 -11.15 -5.02 -4.20
C GLY A 126 -12.09 -6.20 -4.46
N LYS A 127 -11.84 -6.96 -5.53
CA LYS A 127 -12.66 -8.12 -5.92
C LYS A 127 -12.53 -9.32 -4.99
N GLN A 128 -11.43 -9.43 -4.27
CA GLN A 128 -11.22 -10.50 -3.29
C GLN A 128 -11.93 -10.28 -1.96
N GLY A 129 -12.55 -9.11 -1.78
CA GLY A 129 -13.20 -8.74 -0.54
C GLY A 129 -12.20 -8.35 0.55
N PHE A 130 -12.61 -8.52 1.80
CA PHE A 130 -11.87 -8.04 2.97
C PHE A 130 -11.87 -9.10 4.06
N ASN A 131 -10.73 -9.25 4.73
CA ASN A 131 -10.59 -10.12 5.90
C ASN A 131 -10.30 -9.32 7.18
N SER A 132 -9.18 -8.60 7.21
CA SER A 132 -8.68 -7.94 8.42
C SER A 132 -7.74 -6.77 8.12
N ASN A 133 -7.68 -5.85 9.10
CA ASN A 133 -6.60 -4.87 9.17
C ASN A 133 -5.29 -5.56 9.57
N LEU A 134 -4.18 -5.09 9.00
CA LEU A 134 -2.86 -5.52 9.45
C LEU A 134 -2.48 -4.76 10.73
N THR A 135 -1.88 -5.45 11.69
CA THR A 135 -1.26 -4.82 12.86
C THR A 135 -0.06 -3.95 12.44
N ALA A 136 0.35 -3.01 13.29
CA ALA A 136 1.55 -2.21 13.03
C ALA A 136 2.79 -3.08 12.76
N ALA A 137 2.92 -4.21 13.48
CA ALA A 137 4.01 -5.18 13.30
C ALA A 137 3.96 -5.86 11.92
N GLU A 138 2.79 -6.14 11.37
CA GLU A 138 2.62 -6.72 10.03
C GLU A 138 2.86 -5.69 8.93
N VAL A 139 2.46 -4.42 9.14
CA VAL A 139 2.74 -3.34 8.18
C VAL A 139 4.24 -3.04 8.12
N ILE A 140 4.87 -2.75 9.26
CA ILE A 140 6.31 -2.46 9.30
C ILE A 140 7.16 -3.70 9.04
N GLY A 141 6.63 -4.89 9.35
CA GLY A 141 7.26 -6.17 9.07
C GLY A 141 7.55 -6.39 7.59
N GLN A 142 6.76 -5.81 6.69
CA GLN A 142 7.03 -5.83 5.25
C GLN A 142 8.30 -5.04 4.89
N VAL A 143 8.51 -3.87 5.52
CA VAL A 143 9.76 -3.09 5.39
C VAL A 143 10.93 -3.86 6.00
N TRP A 144 10.71 -4.49 7.15
CA TRP A 144 11.72 -5.28 7.85
C TRP A 144 12.19 -6.48 7.02
N ILE A 145 11.27 -7.25 6.42
CA ILE A 145 11.57 -8.37 5.53
C ILE A 145 12.38 -7.90 4.32
N ALA A 146 11.89 -6.87 3.61
CA ALA A 146 12.56 -6.37 2.43
C ALA A 146 13.96 -5.83 2.76
N ASN A 147 14.11 -5.07 3.86
CA ASN A 147 15.42 -4.57 4.29
C ASN A 147 16.38 -5.72 4.63
N LYS A 148 15.91 -6.73 5.37
CA LYS A 148 16.70 -7.93 5.73
C LYS A 148 17.17 -8.71 4.50
N SER A 149 16.38 -8.75 3.41
CA SER A 149 16.75 -9.43 2.15
C SER A 149 17.94 -8.81 1.41
N PHE A 150 18.29 -7.55 1.69
CA PHE A 150 19.49 -6.89 1.14
C PHE A 150 20.72 -7.04 2.05
N GLY A 151 20.60 -7.79 3.16
CA GLY A 151 21.64 -7.99 4.16
C GLY A 151 21.74 -6.88 5.20
N SER A 152 22.55 -7.11 6.22
CA SER A 152 22.84 -6.12 7.27
C SER A 152 23.76 -5.03 6.72
N ILE A 153 23.19 -3.95 6.20
CA ILE A 153 23.96 -2.87 5.57
C ILE A 153 24.82 -2.16 6.63
N PRO A 154 26.17 -2.16 6.54
CA PRO A 154 26.98 -1.20 7.26
C PRO A 154 26.63 0.20 6.75
N ALA A 155 26.63 1.21 7.62
CA ALA A 155 26.22 2.60 7.35
C ALA A 155 26.96 3.34 6.18
N LYS A 156 27.78 2.64 5.39
CA LYS A 156 28.55 3.14 4.25
C LYS A 156 27.99 2.77 2.87
N ILE A 157 26.98 1.90 2.77
CA ILE A 157 26.30 1.58 1.51
C ILE A 157 24.97 2.32 1.48
N ASP A 158 24.61 2.88 0.33
CA ASP A 158 23.31 3.49 0.11
C ASP A 158 22.19 2.51 0.53
N ARG A 159 21.20 3.02 1.26
CA ARG A 159 20.05 2.20 1.68
C ARG A 159 19.34 1.65 0.44
N ALA A 160 19.07 0.35 0.41
CA ALA A 160 18.31 -0.26 -0.68
C ALA A 160 16.90 0.35 -0.77
N ILE A 161 16.22 0.50 0.36
CA ILE A 161 14.89 1.14 0.43
C ILE A 161 15.08 2.62 0.75
N THR A 162 14.77 3.48 -0.22
CA THR A 162 14.82 4.94 -0.06
C THR A 162 13.45 5.59 -0.05
N ASN A 163 12.42 4.88 -0.50
CA ASN A 163 11.04 5.33 -0.58
C ASN A 163 10.08 4.23 -0.12
N VAL A 164 8.99 4.60 0.54
CA VAL A 164 7.89 3.69 0.89
C VAL A 164 6.58 4.30 0.42
N VAL A 165 5.73 3.48 -0.21
CA VAL A 165 4.39 3.86 -0.64
C VAL A 165 3.36 2.90 -0.05
N MET A 166 2.32 3.45 0.57
CA MET A 166 1.15 2.69 1.05
C MET A 166 0.18 2.49 -0.12
N MET A 167 0.61 1.73 -1.12
CA MET A 167 -0.11 1.44 -2.36
C MET A 167 -0.23 -0.07 -2.62
N GLY A 168 0.02 -0.90 -1.60
CA GLY A 168 -0.19 -2.34 -1.64
C GLY A 168 -1.68 -2.67 -1.52
N MET A 169 -1.97 -3.76 -0.82
CA MET A 169 -3.35 -4.19 -0.56
C MET A 169 -3.99 -3.37 0.57
N GLY A 170 -5.23 -2.93 0.38
CA GLY A 170 -6.04 -2.24 1.38
C GLY A 170 -6.11 -0.71 1.26
N GLU A 171 -7.07 -0.12 1.95
CA GLU A 171 -7.19 1.33 2.14
C GLU A 171 -6.50 1.73 3.46
N PRO A 172 -5.35 2.43 3.41
CA PRO A 172 -4.58 2.75 4.60
C PRO A 172 -5.36 3.55 5.64
N LEU A 173 -6.26 4.45 5.22
CA LEU A 173 -7.05 5.25 6.15
C LEU A 173 -8.13 4.47 6.90
N LEU A 174 -8.49 3.26 6.45
CA LEU A 174 -9.37 2.34 7.20
C LEU A 174 -8.60 1.45 8.17
N ASN A 175 -7.26 1.55 8.19
CA ASN A 175 -6.37 0.92 9.16
C ASN A 175 -5.46 1.95 9.85
N PHE A 176 -6.09 3.04 10.31
CA PHE A 176 -5.40 4.28 10.67
C PHE A 176 -4.29 4.11 11.71
N ASP A 177 -4.60 3.57 12.90
CA ASP A 177 -3.64 3.52 14.01
C ASP A 177 -2.40 2.68 13.68
N ASN A 178 -2.61 1.51 13.06
CA ASN A 178 -1.51 0.62 12.68
C ASN A 178 -0.63 1.23 11.57
N VAL A 179 -1.27 1.88 10.59
CA VAL A 179 -0.56 2.53 9.48
C VAL A 179 0.23 3.75 9.97
N VAL A 180 -0.36 4.57 10.84
CA VAL A 180 0.33 5.74 11.43
C VAL A 180 1.54 5.29 12.24
N ALA A 181 1.39 4.29 13.11
CA ALA A 181 2.50 3.73 13.89
C ALA A 181 3.62 3.20 12.99
N ALA A 182 3.28 2.45 11.94
CA ALA A 182 4.27 1.93 11.00
C ALA A 182 4.99 3.06 10.24
N MET A 183 4.27 4.09 9.75
CA MET A 183 4.89 5.23 9.08
C MET A 183 5.78 6.06 10.01
N GLN A 184 5.43 6.18 11.30
CA GLN A 184 6.31 6.80 12.29
C GLN A 184 7.63 6.03 12.41
N ILE A 185 7.59 4.69 12.50
CA ILE A 185 8.79 3.84 12.53
C ILE A 185 9.61 3.97 11.23
N MET A 186 8.96 4.05 10.06
CA MET A 186 9.64 4.28 8.77
C MET A 186 10.46 5.57 8.76
N MET A 187 9.97 6.62 9.42
CA MET A 187 10.61 7.94 9.43
C MET A 187 11.59 8.15 10.59
N ASP A 188 11.46 7.37 11.66
CA ASP A 188 12.30 7.47 12.85
C ASP A 188 13.78 7.17 12.55
N ASP A 189 14.71 7.99 13.07
CA ASP A 189 16.16 7.83 12.89
C ASP A 189 16.72 6.56 13.57
N LEU A 190 15.99 6.02 14.55
CA LEU A 190 16.26 4.73 15.20
C LEU A 190 15.57 3.56 14.49
N GLY A 191 14.63 3.87 13.59
CA GLY A 191 13.89 2.95 12.73
C GLY A 191 14.54 2.81 11.35
N TYR A 192 14.00 3.52 10.34
CA TYR A 192 14.56 3.50 8.98
C TYR A 192 15.02 4.87 8.47
N GLY A 193 14.75 5.96 9.21
CA GLY A 193 15.16 7.32 8.88
C GLY A 193 14.78 7.76 7.47
N ILE A 194 13.62 7.30 6.96
CA ILE A 194 13.15 7.67 5.62
C ILE A 194 12.52 9.05 5.70
N SER A 195 12.94 9.96 4.82
CA SER A 195 12.38 11.32 4.79
C SER A 195 10.86 11.31 4.67
N LYS A 196 10.18 12.20 5.40
CA LYS A 196 8.73 12.43 5.28
C LYS A 196 8.22 12.79 3.88
N ARG A 197 9.13 13.17 2.96
CA ARG A 197 8.83 13.42 1.54
C ARG A 197 8.83 12.13 0.70
N LYS A 198 9.44 11.07 1.21
CA LYS A 198 9.67 9.78 0.56
C LYS A 198 8.80 8.64 1.12
N VAL A 199 8.07 8.88 2.20
CA VAL A 199 6.94 8.06 2.66
C VAL A 199 5.64 8.67 2.10
N THR A 200 4.92 7.92 1.29
CA THR A 200 3.67 8.37 0.66
C THR A 200 2.50 7.49 1.08
N LEU A 201 1.47 8.09 1.67
CA LEU A 201 0.18 7.44 1.90
C LEU A 201 -0.71 7.69 0.69
N SER A 202 -1.25 6.63 0.09
CA SER A 202 -2.29 6.72 -0.95
C SER A 202 -3.65 6.44 -0.33
N THR A 203 -4.68 7.18 -0.73
CA THR A 203 -6.06 6.94 -0.27
C THR A 203 -7.06 7.11 -1.41
N SER A 204 -8.13 6.32 -1.37
CA SER A 204 -9.31 6.46 -2.23
C SER A 204 -10.28 7.53 -1.72
N GLY A 205 -10.03 8.12 -0.54
CA GLY A 205 -10.74 9.30 -0.06
C GLY A 205 -11.68 9.05 1.12
N VAL A 206 -11.16 8.50 2.22
CA VAL A 206 -11.91 8.45 3.50
C VAL A 206 -11.79 9.80 4.20
N VAL A 207 -12.62 10.77 3.79
CA VAL A 207 -12.48 12.19 4.16
C VAL A 207 -12.21 12.46 5.65
N PRO A 208 -13.02 11.95 6.61
CA PRO A 208 -12.77 12.22 8.03
C PRO A 208 -11.39 11.78 8.49
N MET A 209 -10.85 10.71 7.91
CA MET A 209 -9.55 10.17 8.27
C MET A 209 -8.38 10.94 7.62
N ILE A 210 -8.62 11.69 6.54
CA ILE A 210 -7.63 12.64 6.01
C ILE A 210 -7.43 13.78 7.01
N ASP A 211 -8.53 14.26 7.61
CA ASP A 211 -8.50 15.31 8.64
C ASP A 211 -7.84 14.82 9.93
N GLU A 212 -8.08 13.57 10.34
CA GLU A 212 -7.36 12.96 11.47
C GLU A 212 -5.86 12.78 11.16
N LEU A 213 -5.51 12.36 9.94
CA LEU A 213 -4.10 12.21 9.53
C LEU A 213 -3.32 13.51 9.70
N ALA A 214 -3.95 14.65 9.34
CA ALA A 214 -3.38 15.99 9.44
C ALA A 214 -2.97 16.40 10.86
N LYS A 215 -3.50 15.72 11.89
CA LYS A 215 -3.22 16.02 13.31
C LYS A 215 -2.04 15.21 13.85
N VAL A 216 -1.73 14.06 13.26
CA VAL A 216 -0.86 13.06 13.88
C VAL A 216 0.44 12.80 13.12
N ILE A 217 0.50 13.06 11.82
CA ILE A 217 1.69 12.74 11.02
C ILE A 217 1.81 13.58 9.74
N ASP A 218 3.05 13.99 9.43
CA ASP A 218 3.39 14.65 8.17
C ASP A 218 3.96 13.63 7.17
N VAL A 219 3.18 13.17 6.19
CA VAL A 219 3.66 12.31 5.08
C VAL A 219 3.24 12.84 3.71
N SER A 220 3.83 12.34 2.63
CA SER A 220 3.33 12.67 1.28
C SER A 220 1.95 12.06 1.09
N LEU A 221 1.03 12.79 0.45
CA LEU A 221 -0.31 12.31 0.14
C LEU A 221 -0.45 12.06 -1.36
N ALA A 222 -0.95 10.88 -1.69
CA ALA A 222 -1.44 10.54 -3.01
C ALA A 222 -2.95 10.28 -2.96
N LEU A 223 -3.67 10.79 -3.94
CA LEU A 223 -5.11 10.62 -4.09
C LEU A 223 -5.38 9.68 -5.26
N SER A 224 -6.02 8.55 -4.97
CA SER A 224 -6.61 7.64 -5.95
C SER A 224 -7.88 8.26 -6.54
N LEU A 225 -7.71 9.14 -7.53
CA LEU A 225 -8.78 9.94 -8.13
C LEU A 225 -9.58 9.11 -9.15
N HIS A 226 -8.90 8.65 -10.20
CA HIS A 226 -9.38 7.74 -11.26
C HIS A 226 -10.60 8.18 -12.10
N ALA A 227 -11.22 9.34 -11.81
CA ALA A 227 -12.27 9.93 -12.64
C ALA A 227 -12.35 11.45 -12.41
N PRO A 228 -12.67 12.26 -13.43
CA PRO A 228 -12.69 13.72 -13.34
C PRO A 228 -14.06 14.29 -12.95
N ASN A 229 -15.07 13.44 -12.73
CA ASN A 229 -16.42 13.84 -12.32
C ASN A 229 -17.06 12.76 -11.42
N ASP A 230 -18.03 13.16 -10.60
CA ASP A 230 -18.65 12.26 -9.61
C ASP A 230 -19.40 11.09 -10.25
N ALA A 231 -20.11 11.32 -11.37
CA ALA A 231 -20.90 10.27 -12.02
C ALA A 231 -20.04 9.08 -12.47
N LEU A 232 -18.86 9.35 -13.03
CA LEU A 232 -17.90 8.31 -13.39
C LEU A 232 -17.20 7.74 -12.16
N ARG A 233 -16.84 8.60 -11.19
CA ARG A 233 -16.16 8.16 -9.97
C ARG A 233 -17.02 7.26 -9.09
N ASP A 234 -18.32 7.48 -9.04
CA ASP A 234 -19.31 6.63 -8.35
C ASP A 234 -19.34 5.19 -8.88
N GLN A 235 -18.97 4.99 -10.14
CA GLN A 235 -18.90 3.68 -10.78
C GLN A 235 -17.56 3.00 -10.52
N LEU A 236 -16.47 3.76 -10.62
CA LEU A 236 -15.11 3.23 -10.54
C LEU A 236 -14.59 3.08 -9.09
N VAL A 237 -14.96 4.03 -8.22
CA VAL A 237 -14.47 4.19 -6.85
C VAL A 237 -15.68 4.45 -5.92
N PRO A 238 -16.44 3.41 -5.52
CA PRO A 238 -17.77 3.56 -4.91
C PRO A 238 -17.85 4.41 -3.63
N ILE A 239 -16.73 4.57 -2.90
CA ILE A 239 -16.66 5.46 -1.74
C ILE A 239 -16.99 6.92 -2.08
N ASN A 240 -16.91 7.31 -3.37
CA ASN A 240 -17.30 8.63 -3.86
C ASN A 240 -18.76 9.00 -3.54
N LYS A 241 -19.67 8.02 -3.55
CA LYS A 241 -21.08 8.23 -3.19
C LYS A 241 -21.25 8.73 -1.76
N LYS A 242 -20.30 8.38 -0.87
CA LYS A 242 -20.26 8.84 0.51
C LYS A 242 -19.47 10.13 0.66
N TYR A 243 -18.37 10.26 -0.07
CA TYR A 243 -17.47 11.42 -0.05
C TYR A 243 -17.21 11.91 -1.48
N PRO A 244 -18.08 12.77 -2.03
CA PRO A 244 -17.96 13.29 -3.39
C PRO A 244 -16.69 14.12 -3.61
N LEU A 245 -16.34 14.36 -4.87
CA LEU A 245 -15.10 15.02 -5.27
C LEU A 245 -14.86 16.37 -4.59
N GLU A 246 -15.88 17.22 -4.49
CA GLU A 246 -15.76 18.52 -3.83
C GLU A 246 -15.28 18.39 -2.39
N MET A 247 -15.93 17.51 -1.62
CA MET A 247 -15.59 17.24 -0.22
C MET A 247 -14.19 16.61 -0.10
N LEU A 248 -13.88 15.65 -0.98
CA LEU A 248 -12.62 14.94 -1.00
C LEU A 248 -11.43 15.87 -1.28
N LEU A 249 -11.56 16.68 -2.32
CA LEU A 249 -10.52 17.61 -2.73
C LEU A 249 -10.34 18.74 -1.71
N ALA A 250 -11.41 19.20 -1.05
CA ALA A 250 -11.31 20.14 0.05
C ALA A 250 -10.49 19.57 1.22
N ALA A 251 -10.73 18.32 1.63
CA ALA A 251 -9.97 17.64 2.68
C ALA A 251 -8.49 17.45 2.29
N CYS A 252 -8.23 17.01 1.05
CA CYS A 252 -6.85 16.90 0.55
C CYS A 252 -6.14 18.26 0.53
N LYS A 253 -6.81 19.33 0.10
CA LYS A 253 -6.26 20.70 0.10
C LYS A 253 -5.96 21.16 1.53
N GLY A 254 -6.86 20.89 2.47
CA GLY A 254 -6.66 21.14 3.90
C GLY A 254 -5.40 20.46 4.44
N TYR A 255 -5.23 19.15 4.18
CA TYR A 255 -4.05 18.41 4.58
C TYR A 255 -2.76 18.98 3.97
N ILE A 256 -2.74 19.19 2.64
CA ILE A 256 -1.54 19.68 1.93
C ILE A 256 -1.12 21.07 2.39
N SER A 257 -2.07 21.97 2.66
CA SER A 257 -1.77 23.34 3.12
C SER A 257 -0.97 23.38 4.43
N ARG A 258 -1.07 22.34 5.27
CA ARG A 258 -0.32 22.22 6.53
C ARG A 258 1.12 21.76 6.35
N LEU A 259 1.44 21.09 5.23
CA LEU A 259 2.77 20.52 4.98
C LEU A 259 3.77 21.53 4.37
N GLY A 260 3.31 22.76 4.07
CA GLY A 260 4.09 23.86 3.51
C GLY A 260 4.09 23.92 1.97
N GLU A 261 4.46 25.09 1.43
CA GLU A 261 4.26 25.49 0.02
C GLU A 261 4.94 24.57 -1.03
N LYS A 262 5.99 23.83 -0.64
CA LYS A 262 6.71 22.94 -1.57
C LYS A 262 6.11 21.54 -1.66
N ARG A 263 5.10 21.21 -0.84
CA ARG A 263 4.44 19.91 -0.85
C ARG A 263 3.16 20.04 -1.68
N VAL A 264 3.06 19.20 -2.70
CA VAL A 264 1.91 19.16 -3.61
C VAL A 264 1.24 17.80 -3.54
N LEU A 265 -0.07 17.78 -3.79
CA LEU A 265 -0.82 16.54 -3.89
C LEU A 265 -0.32 15.70 -5.08
N THR A 266 -0.25 14.39 -4.92
CA THR A 266 -0.07 13.47 -6.06
C THR A 266 -1.42 12.93 -6.46
N ILE A 267 -1.84 13.14 -7.71
CA ILE A 267 -3.04 12.54 -8.26
C ILE A 267 -2.64 11.24 -8.95
N GLU A 268 -3.20 10.11 -8.51
CA GLU A 268 -3.09 8.84 -9.20
C GLU A 268 -4.34 8.64 -10.06
N TYR A 269 -4.14 8.42 -11.36
CA TYR A 269 -5.23 8.27 -12.33
C TYR A 269 -4.99 7.05 -13.20
N THR A 270 -5.86 6.04 -13.06
CA THR A 270 -5.74 4.78 -13.80
C THR A 270 -6.47 4.97 -15.11
N LEU A 271 -5.76 4.85 -16.24
CA LEU A 271 -6.34 5.01 -17.56
C LEU A 271 -6.95 3.69 -18.03
N LEU A 272 -8.26 3.69 -18.26
CA LEU A 272 -9.10 2.57 -18.66
C LEU A 272 -9.67 2.86 -20.05
N LYS A 273 -9.37 1.98 -21.01
CA LYS A 273 -9.71 2.18 -22.43
C LYS A 273 -11.21 2.33 -22.63
N GLY A 274 -11.62 3.42 -23.26
CA GLY A 274 -13.03 3.67 -23.58
C GLY A 274 -13.87 4.18 -22.41
N ILE A 275 -13.28 4.35 -21.22
CA ILE A 275 -14.04 4.63 -19.99
C ILE A 275 -13.67 6.00 -19.42
N ASN A 276 -12.37 6.27 -19.25
CA ASN A 276 -11.90 7.48 -18.57
C ASN A 276 -10.63 8.08 -19.21
N ASP A 277 -10.31 7.66 -20.44
CA ASP A 277 -9.07 7.99 -21.17
C ASP A 277 -9.29 8.89 -22.41
N GLN A 278 -10.52 9.39 -22.62
CA GLN A 278 -10.89 10.28 -23.72
C GLN A 278 -10.45 11.75 -23.46
N PRO A 279 -10.25 12.57 -24.51
CA PRO A 279 -9.86 13.98 -24.38
C PRO A 279 -10.75 14.81 -23.44
N GLU A 280 -12.07 14.62 -23.49
CA GLU A 280 -13.02 15.32 -22.64
C GLU A 280 -12.79 15.07 -21.14
N HIS A 281 -12.32 13.87 -20.79
CA HIS A 281 -11.98 13.53 -19.41
C HIS A 281 -10.71 14.27 -18.95
N ALA A 282 -9.73 14.49 -19.83
CA ALA A 282 -8.56 15.29 -19.51
C ALA A 282 -8.94 16.77 -19.29
N GLU A 283 -9.82 17.33 -20.12
CA GLU A 283 -10.32 18.69 -19.98
C GLU A 283 -11.11 18.88 -18.68
N GLN A 284 -12.00 17.95 -18.35
CA GLN A 284 -12.70 17.94 -17.05
C GLN A 284 -11.73 17.85 -15.88
N MET A 285 -10.64 17.07 -16.01
CA MET A 285 -9.65 16.94 -14.96
C MET A 285 -8.86 18.24 -14.73
N ILE A 286 -8.55 18.98 -15.81
CA ILE A 286 -7.93 20.31 -15.72
C ILE A 286 -8.85 21.26 -14.95
N ALA A 287 -10.14 21.27 -15.30
CA ALA A 287 -11.12 22.11 -14.60
C ALA A 287 -11.26 21.73 -13.12
N LEU A 288 -11.36 20.43 -12.82
CA LEU A 288 -11.49 19.91 -11.45
C LEU A 288 -10.27 20.27 -10.57
N LEU A 289 -9.07 20.28 -11.13
CA LEU A 289 -7.82 20.46 -10.41
C LEU A 289 -7.24 21.88 -10.49
N ALA A 290 -7.96 22.83 -11.09
CA ALA A 290 -7.48 24.18 -11.36
C ALA A 290 -6.93 24.90 -10.10
N ASP A 291 -7.60 24.72 -8.96
CA ASP A 291 -7.26 25.39 -7.69
C ASP A 291 -6.45 24.54 -6.71
N ILE A 292 -5.86 23.43 -7.19
CA ILE A 292 -5.15 22.46 -6.37
C ILE A 292 -3.74 22.22 -6.94
N PRO A 293 -2.69 22.74 -6.29
CA PRO A 293 -1.32 22.41 -6.65
C PRO A 293 -1.07 20.91 -6.55
N CYS A 294 -0.92 20.27 -7.72
CA CYS A 294 -0.73 18.84 -7.80
C CYS A 294 0.20 18.44 -8.94
N LYS A 295 0.76 17.24 -8.80
CA LYS A 295 1.34 16.48 -9.91
C LYS A 295 0.43 15.30 -10.22
N ILE A 296 0.38 14.90 -11.48
CA ILE A 296 -0.48 13.82 -11.96
C ILE A 296 0.38 12.63 -12.40
N ASN A 297 0.05 11.47 -11.88
CA ASN A 297 0.60 10.18 -12.25
C ASN A 297 -0.47 9.40 -13.00
N LEU A 298 -0.29 9.30 -14.32
CA LEU A 298 -1.11 8.43 -15.17
C LEU A 298 -0.61 6.99 -15.02
N ILE A 299 -1.50 6.08 -14.66
CA ILE A 299 -1.23 4.65 -14.53
C ILE A 299 -1.97 3.94 -15.67
N PRO A 300 -1.29 3.55 -16.75
CA PRO A 300 -1.89 2.69 -17.75
C PRO A 300 -2.38 1.39 -17.08
N PHE A 301 -3.62 0.99 -17.33
CA PHE A 301 -4.20 -0.18 -16.69
C PHE A 301 -3.35 -1.45 -16.92
N ASN A 302 -3.18 -2.23 -15.86
CA ASN A 302 -2.53 -3.54 -15.89
C ASN A 302 -3.66 -4.58 -15.85
N PRO A 303 -3.90 -5.32 -16.95
CA PRO A 303 -4.98 -6.29 -17.01
C PRO A 303 -4.83 -7.38 -15.95
N PHE A 304 -5.97 -7.85 -15.45
CA PHE A 304 -6.07 -9.06 -14.63
C PHE A 304 -7.36 -9.80 -14.99
N PRO A 305 -7.45 -11.12 -14.71
CA PRO A 305 -8.60 -11.94 -15.08
C PRO A 305 -9.94 -11.34 -14.61
N HIS A 306 -10.94 -11.34 -15.51
CA HIS A 306 -12.30 -10.85 -15.24
C HIS A 306 -12.37 -9.40 -14.75
N SER A 307 -11.36 -8.57 -15.03
CA SER A 307 -11.38 -7.15 -14.68
C SER A 307 -12.55 -6.41 -15.34
N GLY A 308 -12.87 -6.75 -16.60
CA GLY A 308 -13.84 -6.03 -17.42
C GLY A 308 -13.29 -4.74 -18.04
N TYR A 309 -11.98 -4.51 -17.92
CA TYR A 309 -11.30 -3.31 -18.39
C TYR A 309 -10.12 -3.65 -19.27
N GLU A 310 -9.75 -2.71 -20.15
CA GLU A 310 -8.62 -2.85 -21.06
C GLU A 310 -7.64 -1.69 -20.90
N ARG A 311 -6.37 -1.97 -21.21
CA ARG A 311 -5.32 -0.96 -21.30
C ARG A 311 -5.53 -0.08 -22.54
N PRO A 312 -5.53 1.25 -22.41
CA PRO A 312 -5.54 2.16 -23.55
C PRO A 312 -4.33 1.98 -24.47
N SER A 313 -4.49 2.41 -25.73
CA SER A 313 -3.34 2.49 -26.65
C SER A 313 -2.34 3.56 -26.18
N ASN A 314 -1.06 3.38 -26.51
CA ASN A 314 -0.02 4.37 -26.21
C ASN A 314 -0.33 5.75 -26.81
N ASN A 315 -1.01 5.80 -27.95
CA ASN A 315 -1.44 7.06 -28.57
C ASN A 315 -2.54 7.77 -27.78
N ALA A 316 -3.47 7.02 -27.17
CA ALA A 316 -4.48 7.59 -26.28
C ALA A 316 -3.83 8.13 -24.99
N ILE A 317 -2.93 7.36 -24.37
CA ILE A 317 -2.19 7.76 -23.17
C ILE A 317 -1.40 9.05 -23.41
N ARG A 318 -0.64 9.12 -24.51
CA ARG A 318 0.14 10.32 -24.87
C ARG A 318 -0.75 11.52 -25.13
N ARG A 319 -1.85 11.35 -25.85
CA ARG A 319 -2.81 12.43 -26.10
C ARG A 319 -3.41 12.97 -24.81
N PHE A 320 -3.81 12.09 -23.90
CA PHE A 320 -4.32 12.47 -22.58
C PHE A 320 -3.27 13.24 -21.78
N GLN A 321 -2.02 12.74 -21.76
CA GLN A 321 -0.88 13.42 -21.13
C GLN A 321 -0.64 14.82 -21.73
N ASP A 322 -0.63 14.94 -23.05
CA ASP A 322 -0.36 16.21 -23.75
C ASP A 322 -1.43 17.27 -23.45
N ILE A 323 -2.70 16.87 -23.35
CA ILE A 323 -3.80 17.78 -22.97
C ILE A 323 -3.56 18.32 -21.56
N LEU A 324 -3.24 17.44 -20.61
CA LEU A 324 -2.97 17.84 -19.23
C LEU A 324 -1.71 18.71 -19.08
N HIS A 325 -0.65 18.42 -19.84
CA HIS A 325 0.54 19.28 -19.92
C HIS A 325 0.20 20.67 -20.46
N LYS A 326 -0.61 20.76 -21.53
CA LYS A 326 -1.10 22.04 -22.06
C LYS A 326 -2.00 22.79 -21.08
N GLY A 327 -2.70 22.06 -20.22
CA GLY A 327 -3.44 22.60 -19.07
C GLY A 327 -2.56 23.10 -17.91
N GLY A 328 -1.23 23.00 -18.02
CA GLY A 328 -0.29 23.52 -17.04
C GLY A 328 0.09 22.55 -15.92
N HIS A 329 -0.34 21.29 -15.98
CA HIS A 329 -0.01 20.30 -14.95
C HIS A 329 1.31 19.57 -15.22
N ASN A 330 2.00 19.18 -14.15
CA ASN A 330 3.12 18.23 -14.24
C ASN A 330 2.57 16.80 -14.28
N VAL A 331 2.71 16.14 -15.43
CA VAL A 331 2.13 14.82 -15.69
C VAL A 331 3.21 13.81 -16.03
N THR A 332 3.21 12.68 -15.34
CA THR A 332 4.08 11.53 -15.63
C THR A 332 3.24 10.31 -15.95
N VAL A 333 3.77 9.42 -16.80
CA VAL A 333 3.17 8.10 -17.07
C VAL A 333 4.00 7.06 -16.34
N ARG A 334 3.36 6.28 -15.47
CA ARG A 334 4.02 5.24 -14.70
C ARG A 334 4.41 4.08 -15.62
N THR A 335 5.70 3.73 -15.61
CA THR A 335 6.19 2.53 -16.30
C THR A 335 5.68 1.29 -15.56
N THR A 336 5.14 0.31 -16.30
CA THR A 336 4.80 -1.01 -15.74
C THR A 336 6.08 -1.69 -15.26
N ARG A 337 6.07 -2.29 -14.07
CA ARG A 337 7.22 -2.95 -13.43
C ARG A 337 6.77 -4.28 -12.81
N GLY A 338 7.62 -5.30 -12.91
CA GLY A 338 7.35 -6.64 -12.38
C GLY A 338 6.11 -7.33 -12.99
N GLU A 339 5.83 -7.08 -14.28
CA GLU A 339 4.69 -7.69 -14.99
C GLU A 339 4.84 -9.21 -15.13
N ASP A 340 6.07 -9.70 -15.30
CA ASP A 340 6.42 -11.13 -15.38
C ASP A 340 6.15 -11.90 -14.09
N ILE A 341 5.93 -11.20 -12.98
CA ILE A 341 5.67 -11.77 -11.65
C ILE A 341 4.37 -11.22 -11.03
N ASP A 342 3.44 -10.68 -11.81
CA ASP A 342 2.17 -10.10 -11.34
C ASP A 342 2.31 -9.07 -10.20
N ALA A 343 3.40 -8.29 -10.19
CA ALA A 343 3.71 -7.31 -9.15
C ALA A 343 3.30 -5.87 -9.52
N ALA A 344 2.69 -5.66 -10.69
CA ALA A 344 2.29 -4.33 -11.11
C ALA A 344 1.11 -3.80 -10.29
N CYS A 345 0.96 -2.47 -10.24
CA CYS A 345 -0.10 -1.84 -9.46
C CYS A 345 -1.49 -2.34 -9.86
N GLY A 346 -2.28 -2.75 -8.86
CA GLY A 346 -3.63 -3.28 -9.04
C GLY A 346 -3.71 -4.77 -9.36
N GLN A 347 -2.58 -5.46 -9.58
CA GLN A 347 -2.53 -6.91 -9.83
C GLN A 347 -2.32 -7.74 -8.55
N LEU A 348 -1.97 -7.11 -7.42
CA LEU A 348 -1.70 -7.83 -6.17
C LEU A 348 -2.92 -8.64 -5.74
N VAL A 349 -2.79 -9.96 -5.87
CA VAL A 349 -3.86 -10.88 -5.53
C VAL A 349 -3.71 -11.29 -4.07
N GLY A 350 -2.56 -11.81 -3.66
CA GLY A 350 -2.43 -12.47 -2.38
C GLY A 350 -3.35 -13.71 -2.29
N GLN A 351 -3.61 -14.16 -1.06
CA GLN A 351 -4.61 -15.20 -0.77
C GLN A 351 -5.47 -14.71 0.39
N VAL A 352 -6.61 -14.09 0.07
CA VAL A 352 -7.50 -13.52 1.08
C VAL A 352 -8.56 -14.54 1.50
N LEU A 353 -8.62 -14.84 2.79
CA LEU A 353 -9.73 -15.60 3.37
C LEU A 353 -10.95 -14.68 3.52
N ASP A 354 -11.68 -14.45 2.42
CA ASP A 354 -12.73 -13.43 2.36
C ASP A 354 -13.83 -13.64 3.43
N ARG A 355 -14.12 -12.60 4.22
CA ARG A 355 -15.23 -12.58 5.18
C ARG A 355 -16.47 -11.86 4.65
N THR A 356 -16.37 -11.22 3.49
CA THR A 356 -17.44 -10.41 2.88
C THR A 356 -18.30 -11.18 1.86
N ARG A 357 -17.96 -12.45 1.57
CA ARG A 357 -18.59 -13.30 0.54
C ARG A 357 -18.59 -12.68 -0.86
N ARG A 358 -17.70 -11.74 -1.14
CA ARG A 358 -17.54 -11.13 -2.46
C ARG A 358 -16.80 -12.07 -3.39
N SER A 359 -15.79 -12.78 -2.90
CA SER A 359 -15.07 -13.79 -3.66
C SER A 359 -16.03 -14.89 -4.14
N GLU A 360 -16.96 -15.34 -3.29
CA GLU A 360 -18.00 -16.34 -3.63
C GLU A 360 -18.90 -15.86 -4.78
N ARG A 361 -19.34 -14.59 -4.76
CA ARG A 361 -20.14 -14.01 -5.85
C ARG A 361 -19.36 -13.95 -7.17
N TYR A 362 -18.07 -13.62 -7.12
CA TYR A 362 -17.23 -13.62 -8.31
C TYR A 362 -16.89 -15.03 -8.81
N ILE A 363 -16.68 -16.00 -7.91
CA ILE A 363 -16.48 -17.41 -8.28
C ILE A 363 -17.75 -17.97 -8.94
N ALA A 364 -18.94 -17.67 -8.42
CA ALA A 364 -20.20 -18.07 -9.02
C ALA A 364 -20.36 -17.48 -10.44
N VAL A 365 -19.98 -16.21 -10.66
CA VAL A 365 -19.93 -15.62 -12.00
C VAL A 365 -18.88 -16.31 -12.89
N ARG A 366 -17.73 -16.72 -12.32
CA ARG A 366 -16.66 -17.44 -13.02
C ARG A 366 -17.12 -18.81 -13.52
N GLU A 367 -17.87 -19.54 -12.69
CA GLU A 367 -18.43 -20.85 -13.04
C GLU A 367 -19.52 -20.71 -14.11
N LEU A 368 -20.44 -19.75 -13.98
CA LEU A 368 -21.50 -19.47 -14.95
C LEU A 368 -20.98 -19.03 -16.33
N GLN A 369 -19.83 -18.37 -16.41
CA GLN A 369 -19.21 -17.94 -17.67
C GLN A 369 -18.31 -19.01 -18.30
N SER A 370 -18.02 -20.09 -17.56
CA SER A 370 -17.13 -21.18 -18.01
C SER A 370 -17.86 -22.38 -18.61
N GLU A 371 -19.20 -22.39 -18.64
CA GLU A 371 -19.99 -23.39 -19.37
C GLU A 371 -20.14 -23.00 -20.84
N PRO A 372 -19.52 -23.71 -21.81
CA PRO A 372 -19.87 -23.59 -23.20
C PRO A 372 -21.23 -24.25 -23.40
N GLY A 373 -22.18 -23.51 -23.98
CA GLY A 373 -23.56 -23.97 -24.19
C GLY A 373 -23.65 -25.33 -24.87
N ALA A 374 -24.27 -26.30 -24.18
CA ALA A 374 -24.77 -27.52 -24.78
C ALA A 374 -26.01 -27.20 -25.63
N ALA A 375 -25.79 -26.77 -26.87
CA ALA A 375 -26.82 -26.68 -27.87
C ALA A 375 -26.31 -27.27 -29.19
N GLN A 376 -26.64 -28.56 -29.41
CA GLN A 376 -27.05 -29.16 -30.69
C GLN A 376 -26.71 -30.66 -30.72
N THR A 377 -27.72 -31.50 -30.57
CA THR A 377 -27.97 -32.63 -31.49
C THR A 377 -29.35 -33.20 -31.19
N ALA A 378 -30.37 -32.55 -31.73
CA ALA A 378 -31.66 -33.17 -31.98
C ALA A 378 -31.99 -32.94 -33.45
N SER A 379 -31.49 -33.82 -34.32
CA SER A 379 -32.19 -34.12 -35.57
C SER A 379 -32.31 -35.64 -35.70
N ASN A 380 -33.55 -36.08 -35.53
CA ASN A 380 -34.00 -37.41 -35.88
C ASN A 380 -33.98 -37.57 -37.41
N ARG A 381 -33.56 -38.76 -37.81
CA ARG A 381 -34.09 -39.59 -38.91
C ARG A 381 -35.34 -39.02 -39.60
N SER A 382 -35.27 -38.78 -40.91
CA SER A 382 -35.95 -39.53 -41.99
C SER A 382 -35.70 -38.83 -43.33
#